data_AF-A0A9D7WJR7-F1
#
_entry.id   AF-A0A9D7WJR7-F1
#
_cell.length_a   1.000
_cell.length_b   1.000
_cell.length_c   1.000
_cell.angle_alpha   90.00
_cell.angle_beta   90.00
_cell.angle_gamma   90.00
#
_symmetry.space_group_name_H-M   'P 1'
#
loop_
_entity.id
_entity.type
_entity.pdbx_description
1 polymer ?
#
loop_
_entity_poly.entity_id
_entity_poly.type
_entity_poly.pdbx_seq_one_letter_code
_entity_poly.pdbx_strand_id
1 'polypeptide(L)'
;GQLKLASLAAMSGDDVQKRLVEIRGIGAWTADNFRLFALGDMDAWPANDLALQEGMKRLKSLDTRPDGKELEHRGDAWRPYRGAGALMLWHIYGILVRKATVDEI
;
A
#
# COMPACT_ATOMS: atom_id res chain seq x y z
N GLY A 1 -5.98 25.17 8.68
CA GLY A 1 -5.39 23.94 9.24
C GLY A 1 -3.92 24.15 9.51
N GLN A 2 -3.34 23.47 10.52
CA GLN A 2 -1.97 23.69 11.02
C GLN A 2 -0.96 22.58 10.64
N LEU A 3 -1.27 21.73 9.65
CA LEU A 3 -0.34 20.65 9.25
C LEU A 3 0.84 21.24 8.47
N LYS A 4 2.05 21.14 9.02
CA LYS A 4 3.30 21.50 8.33
C LYS A 4 3.77 20.32 7.49
N LEU A 5 3.42 20.29 6.21
CA LEU A 5 3.78 19.18 5.30
C LEU A 5 5.29 18.92 5.25
N ALA A 6 6.09 19.99 5.25
CA ALA A 6 7.55 19.87 5.22
C ALA A 6 8.14 19.12 6.42
N SER A 7 7.48 19.12 7.59
CA SER A 7 7.98 18.37 8.74
C SER A 7 7.70 16.87 8.64
N LEU A 8 6.74 16.45 7.80
CA LEU A 8 6.41 15.03 7.64
C LEU A 8 7.56 14.24 7.02
N ALA A 9 8.33 14.85 6.11
CA ALA A 9 9.47 14.20 5.47
C ALA A 9 10.62 13.86 6.44
N ALA A 10 10.65 14.46 7.63
CA ALA A 10 11.65 14.20 8.66
C ALA A 10 11.17 13.22 9.74
N MET A 11 9.91 12.78 9.69
CA MET A 11 9.31 11.85 10.66
C MET A 11 9.50 10.40 10.21
N SER A 12 9.40 9.46 11.16
CA SER A 12 9.29 8.04 10.81
C SER A 12 7.98 7.77 10.06
N GLY A 13 7.96 6.75 9.20
CA GLY A 13 6.75 6.40 8.45
C GLY A 13 5.53 6.14 9.34
N ASP A 14 5.74 5.44 10.47
CA ASP A 14 4.67 5.16 11.44
C ASP A 14 4.14 6.43 12.11
N ASP A 15 5.02 7.40 12.41
CA ASP A 15 4.61 8.68 12.99
C ASP A 15 3.87 9.55 11.97
N VAL A 16 4.29 9.53 10.70
CA VAL A 16 3.56 10.19 9.61
C VAL A 16 2.15 9.60 9.50
N GLN A 17 2.03 8.26 9.49
CA GLN A 17 0.73 7.61 9.36
C GLN A 17 -0.21 8.01 10.51
N LYS A 18 0.26 7.91 11.77
CA LYS A 18 -0.50 8.32 12.96
C LYS A 18 -0.95 9.78 12.85
N ARG A 19 -0.03 10.67 12.47
CA ARG A 19 -0.32 12.11 12.37
C ARG A 19 -1.34 12.44 11.28
N LEU A 20 -1.29 11.74 10.15
CA LEU A 20 -2.21 11.96 9.04
C LEU A 20 -3.63 11.47 9.37
N VAL A 21 -3.77 10.34 10.06
CA VAL A 21 -5.07 9.76 10.42
C VAL A 21 -5.85 10.59 11.45
N GLU A 22 -5.18 11.45 12.22
CA GLU A 22 -5.85 12.42 13.11
C GLU A 22 -6.70 13.46 12.36
N ILE A 23 -6.49 13.61 11.05
CA ILE A 23 -7.21 14.59 10.24
C ILE A 23 -8.50 13.97 9.74
N ARG A 24 -9.64 14.58 10.10
CA ARG A 24 -10.97 14.14 9.64
C ARG A 24 -11.00 13.95 8.13
N GLY A 25 -11.32 12.73 7.69
CA GLY A 25 -11.40 12.34 6.28
C GLY A 25 -10.15 11.61 5.75
N ILE A 26 -9.07 11.52 6.53
CA ILE A 26 -7.88 10.74 6.18
C ILE A 26 -7.88 9.43 6.95
N GLY A 27 -8.02 8.31 6.24
CA GLY A 27 -7.87 6.97 6.81
C GLY A 27 -6.46 6.40 6.59
N ALA A 28 -6.17 5.25 7.18
CA ALA A 28 -4.88 4.57 7.05
C ALA A 28 -4.48 4.34 5.58
N TRP A 29 -5.43 3.90 4.74
CA TRP A 29 -5.20 3.74 3.31
C TRP A 29 -4.70 5.02 2.62
N THR A 30 -5.34 6.15 2.90
CA THR A 30 -4.93 7.45 2.34
C THR A 30 -3.57 7.88 2.89
N ALA A 31 -3.32 7.66 4.18
CA ALA A 31 -2.06 7.99 4.82
C ALA A 31 -0.88 7.20 4.23
N ASP A 32 -1.04 5.90 4.00
CA ASP A 32 0.02 5.06 3.42
C ASP A 32 0.27 5.37 1.94
N ASN A 33 -0.78 5.67 1.16
CA ASN A 33 -0.60 6.15 -0.21
C ASN A 33 0.13 7.50 -0.24
N PHE A 34 -0.18 8.42 0.68
CA PHE A 34 0.55 9.68 0.79
C PHE A 34 2.02 9.44 1.17
N ARG A 35 2.29 8.58 2.14
CA ARG A 35 3.66 8.19 2.51
C ARG A 35 4.44 7.67 1.31
N LEU A 36 3.85 6.72 0.56
CA LEU A 36 4.51 6.12 -0.60
C LEU A 36 4.78 7.13 -1.72
N PHE A 37 3.74 7.82 -2.18
CA PHE A 37 3.82 8.61 -3.41
C PHE A 37 4.24 10.07 -3.20
N ALA A 38 3.90 10.67 -2.06
CA ALA A 38 4.25 12.07 -1.78
C ALA A 38 5.55 12.21 -0.98
N LEU A 39 5.84 11.27 -0.07
CA LEU A 39 7.06 11.31 0.76
C LEU A 39 8.16 10.35 0.30
N GLY A 40 7.86 9.44 -0.64
CA GLY A 40 8.82 8.44 -1.10
C GLY A 40 9.18 7.40 -0.03
N ASP A 41 8.33 7.23 0.99
CA ASP A 41 8.52 6.22 2.03
C ASP A 41 8.27 4.82 1.44
N MET A 42 9.36 4.15 1.10
CA MET A 42 9.33 2.81 0.49
C MET A 42 8.90 1.70 1.44
N ASP A 43 8.70 1.98 2.72
CA ASP A 43 8.12 1.02 3.67
C ASP A 43 6.61 1.23 3.89
N ALA A 44 5.99 2.22 3.22
CA ALA A 44 4.56 2.43 3.26
C ALA A 44 3.79 1.21 2.70
N TRP A 45 2.69 0.85 3.37
CA TRP A 45 1.97 -0.40 3.09
C TRP A 45 0.45 -0.25 3.26
N PRO A 46 -0.29 0.05 2.18
CA PRO A 46 -1.74 0.22 2.21
C PRO A 46 -2.51 -1.12 2.36
N ALA A 47 -2.37 -1.84 3.48
CA ALA A 47 -2.89 -3.20 3.64
C ALA A 47 -4.43 -3.35 3.47
N ASN A 48 -5.20 -2.27 3.60
CA ASN A 48 -6.64 -2.27 3.36
C ASN A 48 -7.03 -2.02 1.89
N ASP A 49 -6.05 -1.88 0.99
CA ASP A 49 -6.29 -1.72 -0.44
C ASP A 49 -6.74 -3.06 -1.07
N LEU A 50 -7.94 -3.05 -1.65
CA LEU A 50 -8.52 -4.26 -2.27
C LEU A 50 -7.69 -4.78 -3.44
N ALA A 51 -7.05 -3.90 -4.22
CA ALA A 51 -6.22 -4.32 -5.34
C ALA A 51 -4.93 -4.99 -4.84
N LEU A 52 -4.31 -4.50 -3.75
CA LEU A 52 -3.19 -5.21 -3.11
C LEU A 52 -3.61 -6.58 -2.60
N GLN A 53 -4.77 -6.66 -1.94
CA GLN A 53 -5.27 -7.92 -1.39
C GLN A 53 -5.54 -8.94 -2.50
N GLU A 54 -6.19 -8.54 -3.60
CA GLU A 54 -6.40 -9.41 -4.78
C GLU A 54 -5.08 -9.76 -5.49
N GLY A 55 -4.17 -8.81 -5.62
CA GLY A 55 -2.83 -9.05 -6.17
C GLY A 55 -2.06 -10.06 -5.33
N MET A 56 -2.13 -9.98 -3.99
CA MET A 56 -1.45 -10.89 -3.08
C MET A 56 -2.03 -12.30 -3.18
N LYS A 57 -3.37 -12.42 -3.24
CA LYS A 57 -4.05 -13.68 -3.51
C LYS A 57 -3.50 -14.33 -4.79
N ARG A 58 -3.40 -13.56 -5.87
CA ARG A 58 -2.87 -14.07 -7.16
C ARG A 58 -1.39 -14.43 -7.12
N LEU A 59 -0.57 -13.62 -6.47
CA LEU A 59 0.88 -13.81 -6.35
C LEU A 59 1.22 -15.08 -5.56
N LYS A 60 0.48 -15.34 -4.48
CA LYS A 60 0.72 -16.46 -3.56
C LYS A 60 -0.21 -17.64 -3.79
N SER A 61 -1.02 -17.61 -4.85
CA SER A 61 -2.00 -18.64 -5.18
C SER A 61 -2.89 -19.01 -4.00
N LEU A 62 -3.37 -18.01 -3.25
CA LEU A 62 -4.23 -18.22 -2.09
C LEU A 62 -5.67 -18.54 -2.53
N ASP A 63 -6.34 -19.40 -1.80
CA ASP A 63 -7.75 -19.76 -2.07
C ASP A 63 -8.67 -18.55 -1.89
N THR A 64 -8.42 -17.78 -0.83
CA THR A 64 -9.21 -16.60 -0.45
C THR A 64 -8.37 -15.34 -0.46
N ARG A 65 -9.04 -14.19 -0.61
CA ARG A 65 -8.39 -12.89 -0.51
C ARG A 65 -7.98 -12.66 0.95
N PRO A 66 -6.70 -12.32 1.24
CA PRO A 66 -6.31 -11.93 2.59
C PRO A 66 -7.04 -10.65 2.98
N ASP A 67 -7.53 -10.58 4.22
CA ASP A 67 -8.00 -9.31 4.78
C ASP A 67 -6.82 -8.37 5.08
N GLY A 68 -7.10 -7.17 5.59
CA GLY A 68 -6.05 -6.19 5.88
C GLY A 68 -5.05 -6.65 6.93
N LYS A 69 -5.48 -7.44 7.91
CA LYS A 69 -4.59 -7.93 8.99
C LYS A 69 -3.67 -9.03 8.47
N GLU A 70 -4.22 -9.95 7.70
CA GLU A 70 -3.48 -11.01 7.01
C GLU A 70 -2.48 -10.41 6.00
N LEU A 71 -2.89 -9.37 5.27
CA LEU A 71 -2.02 -8.68 4.31
C LEU A 71 -0.91 -7.88 5.02
N GLU A 72 -1.17 -7.26 6.18
CA GLU A 72 -0.15 -6.62 7.02
C GLU A 72 0.93 -7.64 7.41
N HIS A 73 0.53 -8.78 7.98
CA HIS A 73 1.46 -9.82 8.41
C HIS A 73 2.30 -10.37 7.25
N ARG A 74 1.69 -10.57 6.08
CA ARG A 74 2.41 -11.01 4.88
C ARG A 74 3.38 -9.95 4.36
N GLY A 75 3.06 -8.67 4.54
CA GLY A 75 3.90 -7.54 4.17
C GLY A 75 5.16 -7.43 5.02
N ASP A 76 5.18 -7.94 6.26
CA ASP A 76 6.35 -7.86 7.14
C ASP A 76 7.62 -8.46 6.52
N ALA A 77 7.46 -9.53 5.72
CA ALA A 77 8.57 -10.17 5.01
C ALA A 77 9.23 -9.27 3.95
N TRP A 78 8.59 -8.16 3.57
CA TRP A 78 9.07 -7.22 2.56
C TRP A 78 9.65 -5.94 3.15
N ARG A 79 9.68 -5.80 4.49
CA ARG A 79 10.36 -4.66 5.13
C ARG A 79 11.85 -4.63 4.76
N PRO A 80 12.44 -3.44 4.56
CA PRO A 80 11.85 -2.10 4.66
C PRO A 80 11.30 -1.57 3.30
N TYR A 81 10.98 -2.46 2.35
CA TYR A 81 10.59 -2.11 0.98
C TYR A 81 9.17 -2.56 0.62
N ARG A 82 8.26 -2.55 1.60
CA ARG A 82 6.86 -2.95 1.40
C ARG A 82 6.18 -2.18 0.27
N GLY A 83 6.52 -0.91 0.08
CA GLY A 83 6.06 -0.08 -1.03
C GLY A 83 6.41 -0.64 -2.40
N ALA A 84 7.57 -1.27 -2.57
CA ALA A 84 7.93 -1.95 -3.82
C ALA A 84 7.02 -3.16 -4.07
N GLY A 85 6.71 -3.91 -2.99
CA GLY A 85 5.71 -4.96 -3.01
C GLY A 85 4.33 -4.43 -3.43
N ALA A 86 3.89 -3.30 -2.85
CA ALA A 86 2.60 -2.69 -3.18
C ALA A 86 2.51 -2.30 -4.66
N LEU A 87 3.55 -1.67 -5.21
CA LEU A 87 3.66 -1.33 -6.63
C LEU A 87 3.55 -2.58 -7.52
N MET A 88 4.24 -3.66 -7.18
CA MET A 88 4.14 -4.93 -7.89
C MET A 88 2.73 -5.53 -7.80
N LEU A 89 2.10 -5.50 -6.62
CA LEU A 89 0.76 -6.04 -6.43
C LEU A 89 -0.30 -5.26 -7.22
N TRP A 90 -0.22 -3.93 -7.26
CA TRP A 90 -1.06 -3.11 -8.15
C TRP A 90 -0.83 -3.45 -9.62
N HIS A 91 0.42 -3.70 -10.03
CA HIS A 91 0.71 -4.13 -11.39
C HIS A 91 0.05 -5.48 -11.72
N ILE A 92 0.17 -6.47 -10.83
CA ILE A 92 -0.50 -7.77 -10.95
C ILE A 92 -2.02 -7.59 -11.05
N TYR A 93 -2.61 -6.79 -10.16
CA TYR A 93 -4.05 -6.50 -10.19
C TYR A 93 -4.47 -5.82 -11.50
N GLY A 94 -3.66 -4.89 -12.01
CA GLY A 94 -3.88 -4.25 -13.30
C GLY A 94 -3.97 -5.25 -14.46
N ILE A 95 -3.10 -6.26 -14.48
CA ILE A 95 -3.16 -7.36 -15.46
C ILE A 95 -4.46 -8.16 -15.31
N LEU A 96 -4.84 -8.49 -14.07
CA LEU A 96 -6.07 -9.27 -13.80
C LEU A 96 -7.34 -8.57 -14.27
N VAL A 97 -7.46 -7.27 -13.99
CA VAL A 97 -8.66 -6.49 -14.32
C VAL A 97 -8.72 -6.16 -15.80
N ARG A 98 -7.58 -5.94 -16.46
CA ARG A 98 -7.56 -5.55 -17.88
C ARG A 98 -7.97 -6.67 -18.83
N LYS A 99 -7.83 -7.96 -18.47
CA LYS A 99 -8.05 -9.10 -19.40
C LYS A 99 -7.42 -8.90 -20.80
N ALA A 100 -6.37 -8.09 -20.92
CA ALA A 100 -5.55 -8.05 -22.12
C ALA A 100 -4.59 -9.23 -22.01
N THR A 101 -4.67 -10.15 -22.96
CA THR A 101 -3.81 -11.33 -22.97
C THR A 101 -2.38 -10.89 -23.25
N VAL A 102 -1.38 -11.65 -22.77
CA VAL A 102 0.03 -11.45 -23.16
C VAL A 102 0.20 -11.53 -24.68
N ASP A 103 -0.76 -12.15 -25.38
CA ASP A 103 -0.84 -12.27 -26.83
C ASP A 103 -1.27 -10.97 -27.55
N GLU A 104 -1.56 -9.88 -26.83
CA GLU A 104 -2.00 -8.58 -27.40
C GLU A 104 -0.91 -7.47 -27.34
N ILE A 105 0.35 -7.83 -27.08
CA ILE A 105 1.52 -6.92 -27.08
C ILE A 105 2.48 -7.26 -28.22
#